data_AF-A0A7D9D6W4-F1
#
_entry.id   AF-A0A7D9D6W4-F1
#
_cell.length_a   1.000
_cell.length_b   1.000
_cell.length_c   1.000
_cell.angle_alpha   90.00
_cell.angle_beta   90.00
_cell.angle_gamma   90.00
#
_symmetry.space_group_name_H-M   'P 1'
#
loop_
_entity.id
_entity.type
_entity.pdbx_description
1 polymer ?
#
loop_
_entity_poly.entity_id
_entity_poly.type
_entity_poly.pdbx_seq_one_letter_code
_entity_poly.pdbx_strand_id
1 'polypeptide(L)'
;MKSSWILPVVLAGFACSVGMKQRIPVVKGYDPGPCKKKTHGKEVLVKNRADEEKVVICVKDKGAYQWESTDGSQNTVGEFFNPGYDCADILNKRQDAEDGFYWITLKSSNPKKAWCDMTTDGGGFILVGKKNNTITWSVPSNDIPVEPHGDPHWSSTFGDAPILDFRVQMATKEDFKSTVAHWSFRLQSTRPLKKLLTTTNGCSKRFAGIGNIAYVKDLQTKRIVTTTFRCSRFGKAHHSSSPFGWPKMNSCLAKPCPWGFAYLVSGKTKHLIDHNGAFSYSTTGKISGMKYRATAFVGCDNQACCACYGPLGGTKDYCTKNCKAINGGTVTKNAFTWFWVRSSLPKRLWKNCMEYEVKRKDGKMIWYKLVGHSVVPVQGRCSKQTARLHDGVVVVPDSTAAKKVPAIDGLLEYREDKQQLFVRSNKTWNAVAQKNDILQEALALDSKLKDIKQIFSKQNQTMHLKLVDLEKKFINFTLEPRECSSYTLLDNKDRNIKYTGGSSDLCDRGISSGWYRFGGDAGTQLPTTCVPRTNSRNRKCHTAAVSWLNGAHPSAVDGKVARTVCFSWAGNCCRWKKDIGVINCGLFYIYKLGSTPVCSLRYCGIDV
;
A
#
# COMPACT_ATOMS: atom_id res chain seq x y z
N MET A 1 -16.19 -69.75 -49.50
CA MET A 1 -16.34 -68.53 -48.67
C MET A 1 -15.69 -68.78 -47.31
N LYS A 2 -14.66 -67.96 -47.02
CA LYS A 2 -14.01 -67.61 -45.75
C LYS A 2 -13.70 -68.68 -44.69
N SER A 3 -12.40 -68.93 -44.57
CA SER A 3 -11.65 -69.35 -43.39
C SER A 3 -11.40 -68.18 -42.41
N SER A 4 -11.71 -68.45 -41.13
CA SER A 4 -10.82 -68.40 -39.96
C SER A 4 -10.16 -67.12 -39.39
N TRP A 5 -10.23 -67.08 -38.04
CA TRP A 5 -9.21 -66.68 -37.03
C TRP A 5 -9.07 -65.21 -36.54
N ILE A 6 -9.13 -65.11 -35.19
CA ILE A 6 -8.30 -64.31 -34.24
C ILE A 6 -8.82 -62.94 -33.74
N LEU A 7 -8.87 -62.86 -32.41
CA LEU A 7 -9.02 -61.68 -31.53
C LEU A 7 -8.08 -60.51 -31.90
N PRO A 8 -8.46 -59.29 -31.50
CA PRO A 8 -7.47 -58.41 -30.86
C PRO A 8 -7.96 -57.79 -29.55
N VAL A 9 -7.18 -58.06 -28.51
CA VAL A 9 -6.59 -57.11 -27.53
C VAL A 9 -7.14 -55.67 -27.59
N VAL A 10 -7.92 -55.30 -26.58
CA VAL A 10 -8.24 -53.90 -26.26
C VAL A 10 -6.99 -53.25 -25.66
N LEU A 11 -6.36 -52.38 -26.44
CA LEU A 11 -5.29 -51.49 -26.00
C LEU A 11 -5.80 -50.60 -24.85
N ALA A 12 -5.26 -50.83 -23.65
CA ALA A 12 -5.28 -49.87 -22.56
C ALA A 12 -4.51 -48.62 -23.01
N GLY A 13 -5.24 -47.63 -23.52
CA GLY A 13 -4.76 -46.26 -23.59
C GLY A 13 -4.61 -45.74 -22.17
N PHE A 14 -3.41 -45.84 -21.61
CA PHE A 14 -2.95 -44.96 -20.54
C PHE A 14 -3.01 -43.53 -21.11
N ALA A 15 -4.16 -42.88 -20.96
CA ALA A 15 -4.23 -41.44 -21.06
C ALA A 15 -3.34 -40.94 -19.92
N CYS A 16 -2.10 -40.59 -20.25
CA CYS A 16 -1.30 -39.67 -19.45
C CYS A 16 -2.22 -38.51 -19.11
N SER A 17 -2.65 -38.44 -17.85
CA SER A 17 -3.20 -37.24 -17.25
C SER A 17 -2.09 -36.19 -17.33
N VAL A 18 -2.05 -35.49 -18.46
CA VAL A 18 -1.33 -34.23 -18.61
C VAL A 18 -1.80 -33.41 -17.44
N GLY A 19 -0.93 -33.18 -16.46
CA GLY A 19 -1.22 -32.34 -15.32
C GLY A 19 -1.73 -31.02 -15.87
N MET A 20 -3.05 -30.80 -15.77
CA MET A 20 -3.64 -29.51 -16.06
C MET A 20 -2.95 -28.56 -15.10
N LYS A 21 -2.01 -27.75 -15.59
CA LYS A 21 -1.57 -26.55 -14.89
C LYS A 21 -2.85 -25.77 -14.63
N GLN A 22 -3.40 -25.87 -13.41
CA GLN A 22 -4.59 -25.13 -13.02
C GLN A 22 -4.21 -23.65 -13.13
N ARG A 23 -4.66 -23.01 -14.21
CA ARG A 23 -4.49 -21.57 -14.39
C ARG A 23 -5.53 -20.90 -13.52
N ILE A 24 -5.09 -20.01 -12.64
CA ILE A 24 -5.98 -19.18 -11.85
C ILE A 24 -6.83 -18.34 -12.82
N PRO A 25 -8.16 -18.41 -12.75
CA PRO A 25 -9.04 -17.64 -13.62
C PRO A 25 -8.85 -16.14 -13.36
N VAL A 26 -8.69 -15.37 -14.44
CA VAL A 26 -8.50 -13.91 -14.38
C VAL A 26 -9.83 -13.23 -14.66
N VAL A 27 -10.27 -12.38 -13.74
CA VAL A 27 -11.45 -11.54 -13.92
C VAL A 27 -11.04 -10.15 -14.39
N LYS A 28 -11.64 -9.70 -15.50
CA LYS A 28 -11.48 -8.33 -16.02
C LYS A 28 -12.34 -7.35 -15.19
N GLY A 29 -12.02 -7.16 -13.90
CA GLY A 29 -12.77 -6.27 -13.02
C GLY A 29 -12.46 -6.47 -11.54
N TYR A 30 -13.35 -5.94 -10.69
CA TYR A 30 -13.24 -6.02 -9.22
C TYR A 30 -14.14 -7.11 -8.61
N ASP A 31 -15.05 -7.69 -9.39
CA ASP A 31 -16.03 -8.67 -8.90
C ASP A 31 -15.56 -10.10 -9.15
N PRO A 32 -15.07 -10.84 -8.13
CA PRO A 32 -14.70 -12.25 -8.28
C PRO A 32 -15.93 -13.18 -8.45
N GLY A 33 -17.16 -12.66 -8.36
CA GLY A 33 -18.41 -13.41 -8.37
C GLY A 33 -18.83 -13.87 -6.96
N PRO A 34 -19.94 -14.63 -6.83
CA PRO A 34 -20.44 -15.05 -5.53
C PRO A 34 -19.56 -16.13 -4.89
N CYS A 35 -19.12 -15.91 -3.65
CA CYS A 35 -18.51 -16.95 -2.82
C CYS A 35 -19.61 -17.75 -2.07
N LYS A 36 -19.76 -19.04 -2.40
CA LYS A 36 -20.76 -19.96 -1.84
C LYS A 36 -20.16 -21.36 -1.70
N LYS A 37 -20.91 -22.31 -1.13
CA LYS A 37 -20.48 -23.73 -0.98
C LYS A 37 -19.87 -24.34 -2.25
N LYS A 38 -20.44 -24.06 -3.43
CA LYS A 38 -19.94 -24.59 -4.73
C LYS A 38 -18.61 -23.98 -5.19
N THR A 39 -18.26 -22.81 -4.70
CA THR A 39 -17.04 -22.07 -5.09
C THR A 39 -16.01 -22.05 -3.98
N HIS A 40 -16.25 -22.76 -2.87
CA HIS A 40 -15.32 -22.86 -1.76
C HIS A 40 -13.98 -23.45 -2.20
N GLY A 41 -12.87 -22.81 -1.81
CA GLY A 41 -11.51 -23.18 -2.22
C GLY A 41 -11.11 -22.71 -3.62
N LYS A 42 -12.01 -22.04 -4.36
CA LYS A 42 -11.68 -21.47 -5.68
C LYS A 42 -10.84 -20.22 -5.50
N GLU A 43 -9.73 -20.14 -6.23
CA GLU A 43 -8.88 -18.96 -6.37
C GLU A 43 -9.25 -18.17 -7.62
N VAL A 44 -9.15 -16.84 -7.55
CA VAL A 44 -9.44 -15.93 -8.66
C VAL A 44 -8.46 -14.77 -8.62
N LEU A 45 -7.90 -14.39 -9.76
CA LEU A 45 -7.12 -13.15 -9.91
C LEU A 45 -8.08 -12.00 -10.25
N VAL A 46 -8.15 -10.99 -9.39
CA VAL A 46 -9.10 -9.87 -9.48
C VAL A 46 -8.40 -8.55 -9.15
N LYS A 47 -8.91 -7.41 -9.62
CA LYS A 47 -8.39 -6.11 -9.21
C LYS A 47 -8.86 -5.73 -7.80
N ASN A 48 -7.96 -5.21 -6.97
CA ASN A 48 -8.30 -4.61 -5.69
C ASN A 48 -8.76 -3.15 -5.87
N ARG A 49 -9.14 -2.48 -4.77
CA ARG A 49 -9.56 -1.06 -4.75
C ARG A 49 -8.49 -0.08 -5.26
N ALA A 50 -7.20 -0.46 -5.19
CA ALA A 50 -6.05 0.29 -5.69
C ALA A 50 -5.69 -0.03 -7.17
N ASP A 51 -6.55 -0.80 -7.86
CA ASP A 51 -6.36 -1.22 -9.25
C ASP A 51 -5.20 -2.19 -9.51
N GLU A 52 -4.68 -2.81 -8.45
CA GLU A 52 -3.65 -3.85 -8.51
C GLU A 52 -4.28 -5.25 -8.62
N GLU A 53 -3.63 -6.15 -9.34
CA GLU A 53 -4.07 -7.55 -9.45
C GLU A 53 -3.71 -8.32 -8.17
N LYS A 54 -4.72 -8.96 -7.56
CA LYS A 54 -4.61 -9.74 -6.33
C LYS A 54 -5.33 -11.08 -6.48
N VAL A 55 -4.75 -12.13 -5.90
CA VAL A 55 -5.38 -13.45 -5.84
C VAL A 55 -6.25 -13.51 -4.58
N VAL A 56 -7.53 -13.81 -4.78
CA VAL A 56 -8.49 -14.03 -3.69
C VAL A 56 -8.99 -15.47 -3.71
N ILE A 57 -9.29 -16.00 -2.52
CA ILE A 57 -9.79 -17.35 -2.33
C ILE A 57 -11.13 -17.31 -1.59
N CYS A 58 -12.08 -18.14 -2.02
CA CYS A 58 -13.39 -18.25 -1.38
C CYS A 58 -13.31 -19.20 -0.19
N VAL A 59 -13.40 -18.67 1.03
CA VAL A 59 -13.29 -19.43 2.28
C VAL A 59 -14.61 -19.44 3.05
N LYS A 60 -14.72 -20.33 4.03
CA LYS A 60 -15.84 -20.38 4.97
C LYS A 60 -15.38 -19.93 6.36
N ASP A 61 -15.64 -18.67 6.71
CA ASP A 61 -15.36 -18.13 8.05
C ASP A 61 -16.66 -18.01 8.86
N LYS A 62 -16.65 -18.48 10.11
CA LYS A 62 -17.80 -18.42 11.06
C LYS A 62 -19.15 -18.84 10.46
N GLY A 63 -19.14 -19.78 9.52
CA GLY A 63 -20.35 -20.29 8.86
C GLY A 63 -20.77 -19.54 7.59
N ALA A 64 -20.17 -18.40 7.27
CA ALA A 64 -20.42 -17.62 6.06
C ALA A 64 -19.33 -17.84 5.01
N TYR A 65 -19.71 -17.83 3.73
CA TYR A 65 -18.76 -17.90 2.62
C TYR A 65 -18.35 -16.48 2.21
N GLN A 66 -17.05 -16.20 2.20
CA GLN A 66 -16.51 -14.88 1.84
C GLN A 66 -15.18 -15.00 1.09
N TRP A 67 -14.86 -13.98 0.30
CA TRP A 67 -13.57 -13.86 -0.37
C TRP A 67 -12.53 -13.27 0.57
N GLU A 68 -11.36 -13.92 0.63
CA GLU A 68 -10.20 -13.47 1.40
C GLU A 68 -8.97 -13.40 0.51
N SER A 69 -8.02 -12.53 0.87
CA SER A 69 -6.75 -12.41 0.16
C SER A 69 -5.79 -13.52 0.57
N THR A 70 -5.00 -14.04 -0.37
CA THR A 70 -3.98 -15.07 -0.09
C THR A 70 -2.68 -14.50 0.48
N ASP A 71 -2.47 -13.18 0.43
CA ASP A 71 -1.26 -12.51 0.91
C ASP A 71 -1.26 -12.20 2.42
N GLY A 72 -2.24 -12.71 3.16
CA GLY A 72 -2.36 -12.49 4.61
C GLY A 72 -2.88 -11.11 5.02
N SER A 73 -3.34 -10.28 4.07
CA SER A 73 -4.07 -9.05 4.41
C SER A 73 -5.41 -9.41 5.06
N GLN A 74 -5.46 -9.34 6.39
CA GLN A 74 -6.57 -9.87 7.19
C GLN A 74 -7.89 -9.11 7.08
N ASN A 75 -7.95 -7.95 6.40
CA ASN A 75 -9.14 -7.13 6.37
C ASN A 75 -9.52 -6.67 4.96
N THR A 76 -10.45 -7.39 4.34
CA THR A 76 -10.99 -7.09 3.00
C THR A 76 -12.11 -6.05 3.03
N VAL A 77 -12.46 -5.49 4.20
CA VAL A 77 -13.54 -4.50 4.30
C VAL A 77 -13.19 -3.25 3.49
N GLY A 78 -14.12 -2.86 2.62
CA GLY A 78 -13.98 -1.78 1.67
C GLY A 78 -13.43 -2.19 0.30
N GLU A 79 -13.21 -3.49 0.07
CA GLU A 79 -13.06 -4.05 -1.29
C GLU A 79 -14.42 -4.23 -1.97
N PHE A 80 -14.43 -4.39 -3.30
CA PHE A 80 -15.68 -4.52 -4.06
C PHE A 80 -16.56 -5.68 -3.57
N PHE A 81 -15.94 -6.81 -3.24
CA PHE A 81 -16.61 -8.03 -2.77
C PHE A 81 -16.92 -8.04 -1.27
N ASN A 82 -16.40 -7.06 -0.51
CA ASN A 82 -16.71 -6.86 0.90
C ASN A 82 -16.83 -5.35 1.20
N PRO A 83 -17.81 -4.67 0.58
CA PRO A 83 -17.90 -3.22 0.65
C PRO A 83 -18.39 -2.76 2.02
N GLY A 84 -17.94 -1.59 2.45
CA GLY A 84 -18.49 -0.94 3.64
C GLY A 84 -19.90 -0.41 3.40
N TYR A 85 -20.65 -0.12 4.46
CA TYR A 85 -21.86 0.69 4.31
C TYR A 85 -21.53 2.13 3.88
N ASP A 86 -20.61 2.77 4.59
CA ASP A 86 -20.02 4.08 4.33
C ASP A 86 -18.56 4.09 4.82
N CYS A 87 -17.82 5.19 4.63
CA CYS A 87 -16.43 5.29 5.10
C CYS A 87 -16.31 5.14 6.63
N ALA A 88 -17.34 5.55 7.39
CA ALA A 88 -17.34 5.43 8.84
C ALA A 88 -17.53 3.97 9.31
N ASP A 89 -18.35 3.19 8.61
CA ASP A 89 -18.52 1.75 8.83
C ASP A 89 -17.22 0.99 8.55
N ILE A 90 -16.48 1.37 7.50
CA ILE A 90 -15.14 0.81 7.21
C ILE A 90 -14.21 1.06 8.39
N LEU A 91 -14.07 2.30 8.86
CA LEU A 91 -13.27 2.63 10.04
C LEU A 91 -13.64 1.83 11.29
N ASN A 92 -14.93 1.52 11.47
CA ASN A 92 -15.39 0.76 12.62
C ASN A 92 -14.99 -0.71 12.57
N LYS A 93 -14.81 -1.25 11.35
CA LYS A 93 -14.45 -2.65 11.09
C LYS A 93 -12.96 -2.83 10.83
N ARG A 94 -12.26 -1.75 10.46
CA ARG A 94 -10.88 -1.73 10.03
C ARG A 94 -10.13 -0.58 10.68
N GLN A 95 -9.31 -0.89 11.69
CA GLN A 95 -8.56 0.10 12.49
C GLN A 95 -7.35 0.69 11.75
N ASP A 96 -6.79 -0.04 10.79
CA ASP A 96 -5.68 0.36 9.92
C ASP A 96 -6.16 1.03 8.62
N ALA A 97 -7.42 1.42 8.53
CA ALA A 97 -7.94 2.08 7.33
C ALA A 97 -7.35 3.48 7.17
N GLU A 98 -6.62 3.70 6.08
CA GLU A 98 -6.01 4.98 5.71
C GLU A 98 -6.85 5.73 4.65
N ASP A 99 -6.52 6.99 4.40
CA ASP A 99 -7.15 7.79 3.34
C ASP A 99 -6.94 7.13 1.96
N GLY A 100 -8.00 7.04 1.15
CA GLY A 100 -7.89 6.41 -0.17
C GLY A 100 -9.22 5.94 -0.73
N PHE A 101 -9.18 5.18 -1.84
CA PHE A 101 -10.38 4.62 -2.45
C PHE A 101 -10.90 3.39 -1.71
N TYR A 102 -12.21 3.35 -1.51
CA TYR A 102 -12.94 2.21 -0.97
C TYR A 102 -14.26 2.01 -1.70
N TRP A 103 -14.77 0.79 -1.66
CA TRP A 103 -16.11 0.44 -2.11
C TRP A 103 -17.11 0.53 -0.96
N ILE A 104 -18.17 1.30 -1.17
CA ILE A 104 -19.26 1.53 -0.21
C ILE A 104 -20.63 1.28 -0.84
N THR A 105 -21.64 0.97 -0.03
CA THR A 105 -23.00 0.67 -0.53
C THR A 105 -23.97 1.81 -0.35
N LEU A 106 -23.99 2.52 0.79
CA LEU A 106 -24.92 3.62 1.10
C LEU A 106 -26.41 3.25 0.83
N LYS A 107 -26.81 2.01 1.11
CA LYS A 107 -28.13 1.39 0.79
C LYS A 107 -28.37 1.04 -0.69
N SER A 108 -27.40 1.24 -1.58
CA SER A 108 -27.45 0.73 -2.96
C SER A 108 -27.14 -0.78 -2.97
N SER A 109 -27.84 -1.53 -3.83
CA SER A 109 -27.51 -2.93 -4.11
C SER A 109 -26.16 -3.10 -4.82
N ASN A 110 -25.74 -2.07 -5.56
CA ASN A 110 -24.48 -2.06 -6.30
C ASN A 110 -23.46 -1.19 -5.56
N PRO A 111 -22.28 -1.75 -5.20
CA PRO A 111 -21.21 -0.98 -4.56
C PRO A 111 -20.73 0.19 -5.43
N LYS A 112 -20.34 1.28 -4.78
CA LYS A 112 -19.83 2.50 -5.39
C LYS A 112 -18.41 2.77 -4.88
N LYS A 113 -17.49 3.07 -5.79
CA LYS A 113 -16.12 3.48 -5.42
C LYS A 113 -16.16 4.93 -4.92
N ALA A 114 -15.48 5.21 -3.81
CA ALA A 114 -15.46 6.52 -3.17
C ALA A 114 -14.09 6.78 -2.56
N TRP A 115 -13.58 8.01 -2.68
CA TRP A 115 -12.42 8.42 -1.89
C TRP A 115 -12.86 8.73 -0.48
N CYS A 116 -12.36 7.97 0.49
CA CYS A 116 -12.59 8.17 1.90
C CYS A 116 -11.42 8.92 2.54
N ASP A 117 -11.73 9.96 3.31
CA ASP A 117 -10.83 10.53 4.31
C ASP A 117 -11.13 9.87 5.66
N MET A 118 -10.15 9.07 6.11
CA MET A 118 -10.18 8.25 7.30
C MET A 118 -9.53 8.95 8.51
N THR A 119 -8.96 10.14 8.31
CA THR A 119 -8.08 10.80 9.28
C THR A 119 -8.70 12.06 9.88
N THR A 120 -9.21 12.96 9.03
CA THR A 120 -9.63 14.30 9.45
C THR A 120 -10.89 14.26 10.31
N ASP A 121 -10.85 14.92 11.47
CA ASP A 121 -11.95 14.95 12.45
C ASP A 121 -12.42 13.53 12.88
N GLY A 122 -11.48 12.59 12.93
CA GLY A 122 -11.73 11.18 13.23
C GLY A 122 -12.24 10.37 12.06
N GLY A 123 -12.21 10.92 10.84
CA GLY A 123 -12.46 10.20 9.60
C GLY A 123 -13.93 9.97 9.26
N GLY A 124 -14.12 9.12 8.24
CA GLY A 124 -15.42 8.68 7.74
C GLY A 124 -16.03 9.64 6.71
N PHE A 125 -15.24 10.51 6.09
CA PHE A 125 -15.71 11.44 5.07
C PHE A 125 -15.56 10.85 3.67
N ILE A 126 -16.54 11.11 2.80
CA ILE A 126 -16.54 10.80 1.37
C ILE A 126 -16.27 12.08 0.59
N LEU A 127 -15.32 12.06 -0.34
CA LEU A 127 -15.13 13.15 -1.30
C LEU A 127 -16.23 13.12 -2.37
N VAL A 128 -16.99 14.21 -2.49
CA VAL A 128 -18.15 14.30 -3.42
C VAL A 128 -18.03 15.40 -4.45
N GLY A 129 -17.06 16.30 -4.30
CA GLY A 129 -16.82 17.34 -5.28
C GLY A 129 -15.44 17.97 -5.17
N LYS A 130 -14.90 18.41 -6.30
CA LYS A 130 -13.64 19.16 -6.38
C LYS A 130 -13.77 20.34 -7.34
N LYS A 131 -13.06 21.42 -7.02
CA LYS A 131 -12.87 22.61 -7.87
C LYS A 131 -11.40 23.01 -7.89
N ASN A 132 -10.96 23.54 -9.02
CA ASN A 132 -9.63 24.13 -9.20
C ASN A 132 -9.66 25.66 -9.35
N ASN A 133 -10.82 26.28 -9.19
CA ASN A 133 -10.99 27.73 -9.23
C ASN A 133 -12.15 28.18 -8.34
N THR A 134 -12.35 29.50 -8.25
CA THR A 134 -13.41 30.11 -7.43
C THR A 134 -14.76 30.20 -8.12
N ILE A 135 -14.82 29.91 -9.44
CA ILE A 135 -16.05 29.91 -10.23
C ILE A 135 -16.85 28.65 -9.92
N THR A 136 -18.00 28.83 -9.25
CA THR A 136 -18.82 27.72 -8.77
C THR A 136 -19.72 27.09 -9.84
N TRP A 137 -20.15 27.85 -10.84
CA TRP A 137 -21.21 27.48 -11.80
C TRP A 137 -20.88 26.32 -12.72
N SER A 138 -19.63 26.30 -13.17
CA SER A 138 -19.17 25.56 -14.35
C SER A 138 -18.71 24.16 -14.01
N VAL A 139 -18.73 23.79 -12.74
CA VAL A 139 -18.27 22.48 -12.26
C VAL A 139 -19.29 21.43 -12.71
N PRO A 140 -18.93 20.51 -13.61
CA PRO A 140 -19.84 19.49 -14.07
C PRO A 140 -20.19 18.50 -12.96
N SER A 141 -21.27 17.76 -13.15
CA SER A 141 -21.54 16.56 -12.35
C SER A 141 -21.66 15.33 -13.25
N ASN A 142 -21.16 14.20 -12.78
CA ASN A 142 -21.14 12.93 -13.49
C ASN A 142 -21.18 11.75 -12.49
N ASP A 143 -21.19 10.53 -13.01
CA ASP A 143 -21.27 9.31 -12.20
C ASP A 143 -19.89 8.68 -11.93
N ILE A 144 -18.83 9.50 -11.94
CA ILE A 144 -17.44 9.08 -11.68
C ILE A 144 -17.11 9.40 -10.21
N PRO A 145 -16.31 8.57 -9.52
CA PRO A 145 -15.77 8.93 -8.21
C PRO A 145 -14.87 10.16 -8.29
N VAL A 146 -14.98 11.03 -7.28
CA VAL A 146 -14.10 12.22 -7.21
C VAL A 146 -12.76 11.83 -6.63
N GLU A 147 -11.68 12.26 -7.29
CA GLU A 147 -10.32 12.09 -6.81
C GLU A 147 -9.75 13.42 -6.28
N PRO A 148 -8.93 13.41 -5.21
CA PRO A 148 -8.32 14.62 -4.67
C PRO A 148 -7.52 15.44 -5.69
N HIS A 149 -6.82 14.76 -6.60
CA HIS A 149 -5.93 15.36 -7.60
C HIS A 149 -6.43 15.17 -9.04
N GLY A 150 -7.63 14.62 -9.25
CA GLY A 150 -8.24 14.43 -10.58
C GLY A 150 -9.02 15.64 -11.08
N ASP A 151 -9.71 15.52 -12.21
CA ASP A 151 -10.41 16.68 -12.80
C ASP A 151 -11.55 17.24 -11.92
N PRO A 152 -11.81 18.56 -11.94
CA PRO A 152 -12.91 19.17 -11.20
C PRO A 152 -14.28 18.67 -11.63
N HIS A 153 -15.02 18.05 -10.72
CA HIS A 153 -16.42 17.66 -10.93
C HIS A 153 -17.11 17.40 -9.58
N TRP A 154 -18.43 17.26 -9.63
CA TRP A 154 -19.25 16.68 -8.57
C TRP A 154 -19.65 15.26 -8.95
N SER A 155 -19.75 14.35 -7.97
CA SER A 155 -20.25 13.01 -8.24
C SER A 155 -21.74 12.89 -7.92
N SER A 156 -22.58 12.73 -8.95
CA SER A 156 -24.02 12.49 -8.81
C SER A 156 -24.33 11.09 -8.26
N THR A 157 -23.35 10.19 -8.26
CA THR A 157 -23.46 8.84 -7.67
C THR A 157 -23.85 8.88 -6.19
N PHE A 158 -23.47 9.95 -5.47
CA PHE A 158 -23.76 10.10 -4.04
C PHE A 158 -24.99 10.97 -3.75
N GLY A 159 -25.85 11.26 -4.74
CA GLY A 159 -27.03 12.09 -4.56
C GLY A 159 -27.98 11.61 -3.45
N ASP A 160 -28.15 10.29 -3.31
CA ASP A 160 -28.98 9.69 -2.26
C ASP A 160 -28.25 9.44 -0.93
N ALA A 161 -26.93 9.69 -0.88
CA ALA A 161 -26.16 9.50 0.33
C ALA A 161 -26.72 10.38 1.46
N PRO A 162 -27.01 9.81 2.65
CA PRO A 162 -27.40 10.60 3.80
C PRO A 162 -26.19 11.45 4.24
N ILE A 163 -26.41 12.74 4.46
CA ILE A 163 -25.38 13.68 4.92
C ILE A 163 -25.73 14.16 6.32
N LEU A 164 -24.78 13.99 7.25
CA LEU A 164 -24.81 14.51 8.61
C LEU A 164 -23.84 15.68 8.75
N ASP A 165 -22.65 15.56 8.15
CA ASP A 165 -21.69 16.66 8.01
C ASP A 165 -21.47 16.99 6.53
N PHE A 166 -21.40 18.29 6.23
CA PHE A 166 -20.90 18.81 4.94
C PHE A 166 -19.65 19.62 5.20
N ARG A 167 -18.54 19.28 4.56
CA ARG A 167 -17.21 19.85 4.82
C ARG A 167 -16.67 20.53 3.57
N VAL A 168 -16.08 21.70 3.76
CA VAL A 168 -15.45 22.51 2.71
C VAL A 168 -14.00 22.74 3.10
N GLN A 169 -13.10 22.36 2.21
CA GLN A 169 -11.66 22.54 2.38
C GLN A 169 -11.14 23.38 1.22
N MET A 170 -10.39 24.43 1.51
CA MET A 170 -9.91 25.39 0.54
C MET A 170 -8.40 25.56 0.65
N ALA A 171 -7.70 25.50 -0.48
CA ALA A 171 -6.25 25.61 -0.55
C ALA A 171 -5.82 26.57 -1.67
N THR A 172 -4.61 27.11 -1.54
CA THR A 172 -4.00 28.00 -2.55
C THR A 172 -3.30 27.24 -3.66
N LYS A 173 -2.96 25.97 -3.44
CA LYS A 173 -2.41 25.05 -4.43
C LYS A 173 -3.19 23.73 -4.43
N GLU A 174 -2.91 22.86 -5.40
CA GLU A 174 -3.58 21.56 -5.56
C GLU A 174 -3.07 20.50 -4.59
N ASP A 175 -2.98 20.84 -3.30
CA ASP A 175 -2.51 19.95 -2.26
C ASP A 175 -3.18 20.29 -0.92
N PHE A 176 -3.26 19.32 -0.03
CA PHE A 176 -3.89 19.52 1.28
C PHE A 176 -3.01 20.32 2.26
N LYS A 177 -1.69 20.41 2.06
CA LYS A 177 -0.78 21.16 2.96
C LYS A 177 -0.94 22.66 2.81
N SER A 178 -1.32 23.13 1.62
CA SER A 178 -1.63 24.53 1.33
C SER A 178 -3.07 24.94 1.69
N THR A 179 -3.75 24.16 2.54
CA THR A 179 -5.08 24.50 3.08
C THR A 179 -5.02 25.82 3.85
N VAL A 180 -5.91 26.75 3.50
CA VAL A 180 -6.02 28.08 4.11
C VAL A 180 -7.35 28.29 4.85
N ALA A 181 -8.38 27.52 4.50
CA ALA A 181 -9.63 27.46 5.24
C ALA A 181 -10.21 26.05 5.19
N HIS A 182 -10.66 25.53 6.33
CA HIS A 182 -11.21 24.18 6.39
C HIS A 182 -12.31 24.15 7.44
N TRP A 183 -13.56 23.95 7.04
CA TRP A 183 -14.69 23.93 7.98
C TRP A 183 -15.70 22.85 7.65
N SER A 184 -16.49 22.48 8.65
CA SER A 184 -17.58 21.52 8.52
C SER A 184 -18.86 22.05 9.15
N PHE A 185 -19.96 21.90 8.43
CA PHE A 185 -21.32 22.11 8.92
C PHE A 185 -21.86 20.79 9.47
N ARG A 186 -22.12 20.73 10.79
CA ARG A 186 -22.94 19.67 11.37
C ARG A 186 -24.40 20.01 11.16
N LEU A 187 -25.17 19.11 10.57
CA LEU A 187 -26.62 19.25 10.44
C LEU A 187 -27.33 18.71 11.68
N GLN A 188 -28.48 19.28 12.04
CA GLN A 188 -29.31 18.80 13.16
C GLN A 188 -29.94 17.44 12.87
N SER A 189 -30.25 17.18 11.60
CA SER A 189 -30.79 15.90 11.13
C SER A 189 -30.20 15.55 9.76
N THR A 190 -30.11 14.26 9.49
CA THR A 190 -29.61 13.74 8.22
C THR A 190 -30.58 14.02 7.08
N ARG A 191 -30.03 14.22 5.88
CA ARG A 191 -30.81 14.36 4.65
C ARG A 191 -30.00 13.87 3.44
N PRO A 192 -30.62 13.57 2.29
CA PRO A 192 -29.88 13.21 1.08
C PRO A 192 -29.02 14.38 0.54
N LEU A 193 -27.86 14.08 -0.03
CA LEU A 193 -26.98 15.08 -0.68
C LEU A 193 -27.70 15.85 -1.81
N LYS A 194 -28.58 15.19 -2.57
CA LYS A 194 -29.41 15.83 -3.59
C LYS A 194 -30.39 16.89 -3.05
N LYS A 195 -30.51 17.00 -1.72
CA LYS A 195 -31.29 18.02 -1.00
C LYS A 195 -30.39 18.91 -0.12
N LEU A 196 -29.12 19.07 -0.50
CA LEU A 196 -28.14 19.89 0.22
C LEU A 196 -28.62 21.33 0.41
N LEU A 197 -29.09 21.96 -0.66
CA LEU A 197 -29.62 23.33 -0.61
C LEU A 197 -31.11 23.31 -0.25
N THR A 198 -31.50 24.18 0.68
CA THR A 198 -32.88 24.34 1.15
C THR A 198 -33.26 25.82 1.30
N THR A 199 -34.55 26.11 1.20
CA THR A 199 -35.16 27.42 1.46
C THR A 199 -35.80 27.52 2.86
N THR A 200 -35.77 26.42 3.63
CA THR A 200 -36.31 26.32 4.99
C THR A 200 -35.18 26.04 6.01
N ASN A 201 -35.52 25.71 7.26
CA ASN A 201 -34.57 25.32 8.31
C ASN A 201 -33.46 26.35 8.56
N GLY A 202 -33.85 27.61 8.78
CA GLY A 202 -32.92 28.73 9.02
C GLY A 202 -32.47 29.47 7.77
N CYS A 203 -32.69 28.91 6.58
CA CYS A 203 -32.67 29.66 5.32
C CYS A 203 -34.03 30.31 5.03
N SER A 204 -34.15 31.08 3.95
CA SER A 204 -35.39 31.80 3.61
C SER A 204 -35.91 31.44 2.21
N LYS A 205 -37.22 31.63 1.98
CA LYS A 205 -37.85 31.45 0.67
C LYS A 205 -37.20 32.28 -0.45
N ARG A 206 -36.57 33.40 -0.11
CA ARG A 206 -35.84 34.27 -1.06
C ARG A 206 -34.37 33.88 -1.24
N PHE A 207 -33.86 33.01 -0.36
CA PHE A 207 -32.50 32.86 0.18
C PHE A 207 -32.11 31.39 0.36
N ALA A 208 -31.88 30.61 -0.69
CA ALA A 208 -31.53 29.19 -0.55
C ALA A 208 -30.07 28.99 -0.11
N GLY A 209 -29.81 27.93 0.63
CA GLY A 209 -28.49 27.64 1.16
C GLY A 209 -28.39 26.32 1.90
N ILE A 210 -27.23 26.08 2.53
CA ILE A 210 -27.09 24.99 3.50
C ILE A 210 -27.73 25.45 4.80
N GLY A 211 -28.95 24.99 5.06
CA GLY A 211 -29.68 25.20 6.30
C GLY A 211 -29.61 23.99 7.24
N ASN A 212 -30.39 24.05 8.32
CA ASN A 212 -30.49 23.04 9.37
C ASN A 212 -29.15 22.78 10.10
N ILE A 213 -28.34 23.82 10.25
CA ILE A 213 -27.00 23.72 10.84
C ILE A 213 -27.12 23.73 12.37
N ALA A 214 -26.60 22.68 13.01
CA ALA A 214 -26.44 22.58 14.46
C ALA A 214 -25.28 23.45 14.93
N TYR A 215 -24.11 23.28 14.29
CA TYR A 215 -22.91 24.07 14.56
C TYR A 215 -21.95 24.03 13.36
N VAL A 216 -21.00 24.96 13.36
CA VAL A 216 -19.86 24.98 12.43
C VAL A 216 -18.58 24.70 13.21
N LYS A 217 -17.76 23.79 12.68
CA LYS A 217 -16.44 23.46 13.22
C LYS A 217 -15.37 23.94 12.25
N ASP A 218 -14.41 24.71 12.74
CA ASP A 218 -13.16 24.98 12.01
C ASP A 218 -12.23 23.79 12.25
N LEU A 219 -11.82 23.15 11.16
CA LEU A 219 -11.02 21.93 11.19
C LEU A 219 -9.52 22.22 11.22
N GLN A 220 -9.09 23.46 10.95
CA GLN A 220 -7.70 23.87 11.15
C GLN A 220 -7.40 24.02 12.64
N THR A 221 -8.32 24.61 13.41
CA THR A 221 -8.20 24.74 14.87
C THR A 221 -8.89 23.64 15.66
N LYS A 222 -9.65 22.76 14.99
CA LYS A 222 -10.49 21.70 15.58
C LYS A 222 -11.56 22.20 16.56
N ARG A 223 -11.91 23.48 16.54
CA ARG A 223 -12.88 24.12 17.46
C ARG A 223 -14.25 24.28 16.82
N ILE A 224 -15.30 24.16 17.65
CA ILE A 224 -16.63 24.63 17.26
C ILE A 224 -16.60 26.15 17.33
N VAL A 225 -16.72 26.80 16.17
CA VAL A 225 -16.57 28.26 16.03
C VAL A 225 -17.90 29.00 16.12
N THR A 226 -19.02 28.31 15.94
CA THR A 226 -20.36 28.87 16.17
C THR A 226 -21.42 27.77 16.31
N THR A 227 -22.35 27.96 17.23
CA THR A 227 -23.58 27.15 17.41
C THR A 227 -24.85 27.95 17.09
N THR A 228 -24.70 29.23 16.72
CA THR A 228 -25.80 30.15 16.43
C THR A 228 -26.02 30.37 14.94
N PHE A 229 -25.03 30.00 14.11
CA PHE A 229 -25.13 30.04 12.66
C PHE A 229 -26.19 29.07 12.13
N ARG A 230 -27.01 29.52 11.18
CA ARG A 230 -28.19 28.78 10.70
C ARG A 230 -28.23 28.54 9.20
N CYS A 231 -27.68 29.45 8.39
CA CYS A 231 -27.74 29.32 6.93
C CYS A 231 -26.49 29.86 6.23
N SER A 232 -25.81 28.98 5.49
CA SER A 232 -24.82 29.38 4.46
C SER A 232 -25.56 29.64 3.16
N ARG A 233 -25.86 30.91 2.85
CA ARG A 233 -26.62 31.26 1.65
C ARG A 233 -25.78 31.04 0.40
N PHE A 234 -26.34 30.22 -0.49
CA PHE A 234 -25.70 29.85 -1.73
C PHE A 234 -26.02 30.85 -2.83
N GLY A 235 -27.30 30.97 -3.21
CA GLY A 235 -27.77 31.77 -4.35
C GLY A 235 -29.11 32.45 -4.06
N LYS A 236 -29.55 33.37 -4.93
CA LYS A 236 -30.94 33.88 -4.87
C LYS A 236 -31.89 32.71 -5.05
N ALA A 237 -32.97 32.68 -4.28
CA ALA A 237 -33.96 31.62 -4.47
C ALA A 237 -34.75 31.92 -5.74
N HIS A 238 -34.65 30.99 -6.69
CA HIS A 238 -35.58 30.89 -7.81
C HIS A 238 -36.83 30.12 -7.37
N HIS A 239 -37.94 30.30 -8.09
CA HIS A 239 -39.17 29.56 -7.84
C HIS A 239 -38.89 28.05 -7.96
N SER A 240 -39.59 27.21 -7.19
CA SER A 240 -39.30 25.76 -7.14
C SER A 240 -39.52 25.03 -8.47
N SER A 241 -40.32 25.60 -9.38
CA SER A 241 -40.51 25.11 -10.74
C SER A 241 -39.48 25.65 -11.75
N SER A 242 -38.62 26.60 -11.36
CA SER A 242 -37.58 27.14 -12.24
C SER A 242 -36.45 26.13 -12.39
N PRO A 243 -36.08 25.72 -13.63
CA PRO A 243 -35.06 24.70 -13.87
C PRO A 243 -33.62 25.21 -13.70
N PHE A 244 -33.38 26.22 -12.85
CA PHE A 244 -32.12 26.95 -12.76
C PHE A 244 -31.76 27.47 -11.36
N GLY A 245 -30.46 27.69 -11.14
CA GLY A 245 -29.87 28.13 -9.87
C GLY A 245 -29.79 27.01 -8.83
N TRP A 246 -30.15 27.30 -7.57
CA TRP A 246 -30.03 26.31 -6.48
C TRP A 246 -30.84 24.99 -6.69
N PRO A 247 -32.06 24.97 -7.27
CA PRO A 247 -32.77 23.73 -7.57
C PRO A 247 -32.02 22.90 -8.62
N LYS A 248 -31.37 23.57 -9.59
CA LYS A 248 -30.53 22.90 -10.58
C LYS A 248 -29.28 22.31 -9.95
N MET A 249 -28.65 22.97 -8.98
CA MET A 249 -27.54 22.38 -8.22
C MET A 249 -27.95 21.09 -7.51
N ASN A 250 -29.06 21.10 -6.77
CA ASN A 250 -29.62 19.89 -6.16
C ASN A 250 -29.93 18.80 -7.20
N SER A 251 -30.47 19.18 -8.37
CA SER A 251 -30.71 18.28 -9.50
C SER A 251 -29.40 17.69 -10.03
N CYS A 252 -28.35 18.49 -10.16
CA CYS A 252 -27.03 18.03 -10.61
C CYS A 252 -26.33 17.13 -9.58
N LEU A 253 -26.63 17.27 -8.29
CA LEU A 253 -26.21 16.30 -7.28
C LEU A 253 -27.02 14.99 -7.36
N ALA A 254 -28.21 15.00 -7.97
CA ALA A 254 -29.06 13.82 -8.14
C ALA A 254 -28.77 13.05 -9.44
N LYS A 255 -28.26 13.74 -10.47
CA LYS A 255 -28.03 13.18 -11.81
C LYS A 255 -26.96 13.97 -12.57
N PRO A 256 -26.28 13.36 -13.57
CA PRO A 256 -25.26 14.03 -14.35
C PRO A 256 -25.71 15.38 -14.95
N CYS A 257 -24.81 16.35 -14.87
CA CYS A 257 -24.92 17.69 -15.43
C CYS A 257 -23.58 18.08 -16.09
N PRO A 258 -23.39 17.79 -17.40
CA PRO A 258 -22.10 18.00 -18.07
C PRO A 258 -21.61 19.45 -18.11
N TRP A 259 -22.50 20.42 -17.91
CA TRP A 259 -22.18 21.85 -18.03
C TRP A 259 -22.24 22.60 -16.70
N GLY A 260 -22.50 21.91 -15.59
CA GLY A 260 -22.75 22.53 -14.29
C GLY A 260 -24.17 23.08 -14.15
N PHE A 261 -24.43 23.84 -13.08
CA PHE A 261 -25.79 24.14 -12.63
C PHE A 261 -26.34 25.49 -13.09
N ALA A 262 -25.53 26.36 -13.68
CA ALA A 262 -25.95 27.70 -14.08
C ALA A 262 -26.19 27.89 -15.59
N TYR A 263 -26.06 26.81 -16.37
CA TYR A 263 -26.21 26.87 -17.82
C TYR A 263 -27.52 26.21 -18.26
N LEU A 264 -28.24 26.89 -19.14
CA LEU A 264 -29.25 26.26 -20.00
C LEU A 264 -28.63 25.93 -21.35
N VAL A 265 -28.98 24.75 -21.86
CA VAL A 265 -28.54 24.29 -23.18
C VAL A 265 -29.74 24.39 -24.11
N SER A 266 -29.57 25.12 -25.22
CA SER A 266 -30.53 25.20 -26.32
C SER A 266 -29.81 24.79 -27.60
N GLY A 267 -30.12 23.59 -28.13
CA GLY A 267 -29.35 23.01 -29.22
C GLY A 267 -27.86 22.85 -28.87
N LYS A 268 -26.98 23.54 -29.60
CA LYS A 268 -25.51 23.55 -29.37
C LYS A 268 -25.03 24.74 -28.52
N THR A 269 -25.87 25.74 -28.25
CA THR A 269 -25.48 26.95 -27.50
C THR A 269 -25.77 26.81 -26.00
N LYS A 270 -24.90 27.42 -25.20
CA LYS A 270 -25.00 27.43 -23.74
C LYS A 270 -25.24 28.86 -23.27
N HIS A 271 -26.28 29.04 -22.47
CA HIS A 271 -26.65 30.34 -21.91
C HIS A 271 -26.40 30.31 -20.40
N LEU A 272 -25.49 31.17 -19.92
CA LEU A 272 -25.27 31.37 -18.49
C LEU A 272 -26.42 32.21 -17.92
N ILE A 273 -27.14 31.68 -16.94
CA ILE A 273 -28.36 32.30 -16.41
C ILE A 273 -28.34 32.50 -14.89
N ASP A 274 -27.32 31.99 -14.19
CA ASP A 274 -27.07 32.28 -12.79
C ASP A 274 -25.60 32.66 -12.58
N HIS A 275 -25.39 33.65 -11.72
CA HIS A 275 -24.09 34.21 -11.38
C HIS A 275 -23.87 34.24 -9.86
N ASN A 276 -24.67 33.49 -9.08
CA ASN A 276 -24.72 33.50 -7.60
C ASN A 276 -24.72 32.14 -6.89
N GLY A 277 -23.84 31.92 -5.91
CA GLY A 277 -23.42 30.57 -5.55
C GLY A 277 -22.10 30.56 -4.80
N ALA A 278 -22.17 30.39 -3.49
CA ALA A 278 -21.00 30.31 -2.65
C ALA A 278 -21.23 29.44 -1.42
N PHE A 279 -20.15 28.90 -0.89
CA PHE A 279 -20.12 28.22 0.39
C PHE A 279 -19.40 29.11 1.39
N SER A 280 -20.05 29.39 2.52
CA SER A 280 -19.50 30.31 3.51
C SER A 280 -20.02 30.02 4.91
N TYR A 281 -19.35 30.54 5.91
CA TYR A 281 -19.91 30.60 7.26
C TYR A 281 -19.53 31.92 7.92
N SER A 282 -20.24 32.27 8.98
CA SER A 282 -19.91 33.40 9.85
C SER A 282 -19.94 32.94 11.30
N THR A 283 -18.93 33.36 12.07
CA THR A 283 -18.89 33.19 13.51
C THR A 283 -19.72 34.24 14.25
N THR A 284 -19.98 35.40 13.63
CA THR A 284 -20.64 36.55 14.26
C THR A 284 -22.11 36.68 13.87
N GLY A 285 -22.46 36.32 12.63
CA GLY A 285 -23.81 36.37 12.10
C GLY A 285 -24.52 35.01 12.16
N LYS A 286 -25.85 35.04 12.15
CA LYS A 286 -26.67 33.82 11.98
C LYS A 286 -26.68 33.32 10.53
N ILE A 287 -26.27 34.16 9.59
CA ILE A 287 -26.34 33.94 8.14
C ILE A 287 -25.07 34.54 7.52
N SER A 288 -24.52 33.86 6.52
CA SER A 288 -23.43 34.35 5.67
C SER A 288 -23.73 34.10 4.20
N GLY A 289 -22.86 34.61 3.32
CA GLY A 289 -23.00 34.50 1.86
C GLY A 289 -23.38 35.83 1.23
N MET A 290 -23.90 35.82 0.00
CA MET A 290 -24.13 37.04 -0.81
C MET A 290 -24.77 38.18 -0.01
N LYS A 291 -24.17 39.37 -0.07
CA LYS A 291 -24.53 40.59 0.70
C LYS A 291 -24.24 40.56 2.22
N TYR A 292 -23.93 39.42 2.81
CA TYR A 292 -23.59 39.27 4.23
C TYR A 292 -22.08 39.08 4.41
N ARG A 293 -21.62 39.38 5.62
CA ARG A 293 -20.24 39.12 6.00
C ARG A 293 -20.02 37.64 6.27
N ALA A 294 -18.78 37.18 6.10
CA ALA A 294 -18.40 35.81 6.33
C ALA A 294 -17.00 35.71 6.94
N THR A 295 -16.79 34.70 7.77
CA THR A 295 -15.47 34.30 8.29
C THR A 295 -14.65 33.64 7.19
N ALA A 296 -15.27 32.77 6.40
CA ALA A 296 -14.70 32.20 5.18
C ALA A 296 -15.76 32.12 4.08
N PHE A 297 -15.33 32.30 2.83
CA PHE A 297 -16.19 32.35 1.66
C PHE A 297 -15.45 31.78 0.45
N VAL A 298 -16.12 30.92 -0.33
CA VAL A 298 -15.64 30.50 -1.64
C VAL A 298 -16.79 30.37 -2.64
N GLY A 299 -16.68 31.07 -3.76
CA GLY A 299 -17.69 31.09 -4.82
C GLY A 299 -17.81 32.47 -5.44
N CYS A 300 -18.98 32.79 -5.99
CA CYS A 300 -19.24 34.12 -6.50
C CYS A 300 -20.55 34.75 -6.03
N ASP A 301 -20.51 36.07 -5.95
CA ASP A 301 -21.63 36.97 -5.66
C ASP A 301 -21.73 37.99 -6.80
N ASN A 302 -22.77 37.90 -7.64
CA ASN A 302 -22.98 38.70 -8.86
C ASN A 302 -21.71 38.80 -9.73
N GLN A 303 -21.20 37.66 -10.21
CA GLN A 303 -19.99 37.52 -11.06
C GLN A 303 -18.65 37.83 -10.38
N ALA A 304 -18.62 38.42 -9.18
CA ALA A 304 -17.40 38.59 -8.41
C ALA A 304 -17.04 37.26 -7.71
N CYS A 305 -16.14 36.48 -8.32
CA CYS A 305 -15.68 35.18 -7.82
C CYS A 305 -14.40 35.32 -7.01
N CYS A 306 -14.36 34.71 -5.83
CA CYS A 306 -13.17 34.67 -4.99
C CYS A 306 -13.22 33.57 -3.94
N ALA A 307 -12.05 33.33 -3.37
CA ALA A 307 -11.85 32.67 -2.09
C ALA A 307 -11.38 33.72 -1.10
N CYS A 308 -12.07 33.83 0.03
CA CYS A 308 -11.76 34.78 1.09
C CYS A 308 -11.80 34.08 2.44
N TYR A 309 -10.83 34.40 3.30
CA TYR A 309 -10.62 33.73 4.58
C TYR A 309 -9.87 34.63 5.56
N GLY A 310 -10.04 34.37 6.86
CA GLY A 310 -9.31 35.04 7.93
C GLY A 310 -7.98 34.37 8.27
N PRO A 311 -7.19 34.97 9.17
CA PRO A 311 -6.03 34.32 9.77
C PRO A 311 -6.43 33.06 10.54
N LEU A 312 -5.47 32.15 10.75
CA LEU A 312 -5.68 30.91 11.50
C LEU A 312 -6.26 31.17 12.90
N GLY A 313 -7.39 30.53 13.21
CA GLY A 313 -8.10 30.70 14.48
C GLY A 313 -8.85 32.03 14.65
N GLY A 314 -8.94 32.84 13.59
CA GLY A 314 -9.72 34.06 13.57
C GLY A 314 -11.22 33.81 13.79
N THR A 315 -11.85 34.60 14.66
CA THR A 315 -13.27 34.47 15.04
C THR A 315 -14.14 35.64 14.58
N LYS A 316 -13.63 36.52 13.73
CA LYS A 316 -14.40 37.63 13.14
C LYS A 316 -14.92 37.25 11.75
N ASP A 317 -15.68 38.14 11.15
CA ASP A 317 -15.90 38.08 9.71
C ASP A 317 -14.77 38.81 8.99
N TYR A 318 -14.29 38.22 7.90
CA TYR A 318 -13.13 38.67 7.13
C TYR A 318 -13.48 39.01 5.69
N CYS A 319 -14.67 38.61 5.25
CA CYS A 319 -15.11 38.66 3.87
C CYS A 319 -16.42 39.42 3.77
N THR A 320 -16.55 40.26 2.75
CA THR A 320 -17.76 41.03 2.48
C THR A 320 -18.17 40.93 1.01
N LYS A 321 -19.28 41.58 0.64
CA LYS A 321 -19.80 41.62 -0.73
C LYS A 321 -18.71 41.99 -1.74
N ASN A 322 -18.80 41.43 -2.94
CA ASN A 322 -17.86 41.66 -4.05
C ASN A 322 -16.41 41.33 -3.71
N CYS A 323 -16.17 40.29 -2.89
CA CYS A 323 -14.82 39.80 -2.61
C CYS A 323 -13.89 40.81 -1.95
N LYS A 324 -14.43 41.65 -1.05
CA LYS A 324 -13.62 42.61 -0.29
C LYS A 324 -13.24 42.04 1.08
N ALA A 325 -11.93 42.07 1.36
CA ALA A 325 -11.38 41.73 2.67
C ALA A 325 -11.68 42.82 3.71
N ILE A 326 -11.95 42.41 4.93
CA ILE A 326 -12.06 43.25 6.13
C ILE A 326 -11.35 42.57 7.31
N ASN A 327 -11.08 43.30 8.39
CA ASN A 327 -10.54 42.73 9.63
C ASN A 327 -9.26 41.88 9.45
N GLY A 328 -8.43 42.19 8.44
CA GLY A 328 -7.23 41.40 8.11
C GLY A 328 -7.49 40.13 7.29
N GLY A 329 -8.64 40.03 6.62
CA GLY A 329 -8.94 38.94 5.70
C GLY A 329 -8.03 38.92 4.48
N THR A 330 -7.84 37.73 3.91
CA THR A 330 -7.12 37.51 2.66
C THR A 330 -8.11 37.12 1.56
N VAL A 331 -7.93 37.66 0.36
CA VAL A 331 -8.75 37.35 -0.82
C VAL A 331 -7.83 36.86 -1.93
N THR A 332 -8.20 35.75 -2.56
CA THR A 332 -7.57 35.25 -3.79
C THR A 332 -8.62 35.01 -4.87
N LYS A 333 -8.23 35.24 -6.13
CA LYS A 333 -9.09 34.96 -7.29
C LYS A 333 -9.11 33.47 -7.65
N ASN A 334 -8.06 32.72 -7.30
CA ASN A 334 -7.93 31.30 -7.57
C ASN A 334 -7.72 30.53 -6.27
N ALA A 335 -8.45 29.42 -6.13
CA ALA A 335 -8.32 28.49 -5.02
C ALA A 335 -8.82 27.12 -5.45
N PHE A 336 -8.21 26.09 -4.88
CA PHE A 336 -8.70 24.71 -4.95
C PHE A 336 -9.71 24.50 -3.84
N THR A 337 -10.77 23.75 -4.11
CA THR A 337 -11.80 23.46 -3.10
C THR A 337 -12.26 22.02 -3.20
N TRP A 338 -12.26 21.33 -2.07
CA TRP A 338 -12.81 19.97 -1.94
C TRP A 338 -14.04 19.99 -1.05
N PHE A 339 -15.04 19.20 -1.46
CA PHE A 339 -16.31 19.06 -0.78
C PHE A 339 -16.48 17.64 -0.30
N TRP A 340 -16.73 17.50 0.99
CA TRP A 340 -16.81 16.20 1.62
C TRP A 340 -18.10 16.05 2.38
N VAL A 341 -18.57 14.82 2.49
CA VAL A 341 -19.77 14.48 3.26
C VAL A 341 -19.48 13.34 4.20
N ARG A 342 -20.17 13.31 5.33
CA ARG A 342 -20.13 12.18 6.26
C ARG A 342 -21.55 11.85 6.67
N SER A 343 -21.93 10.59 6.50
CA SER A 343 -23.26 10.04 6.79
C SER A 343 -23.45 9.70 8.26
N SER A 344 -22.40 9.23 8.91
CA SER A 344 -22.39 8.86 10.31
C SER A 344 -21.02 9.15 10.92
N LEU A 345 -20.97 9.37 12.24
CA LEU A 345 -19.68 9.43 12.92
C LEU A 345 -19.11 8.01 13.02
N PRO A 346 -17.81 7.81 12.75
CA PRO A 346 -17.16 6.57 13.15
C PRO A 346 -17.40 6.33 14.63
N LYS A 347 -17.72 5.09 14.96
CA LYS A 347 -17.76 4.58 16.32
C LYS A 347 -16.34 4.62 16.87
N ARG A 348 -15.88 5.81 17.28
CA ARG A 348 -14.74 5.94 18.20
C ARG A 348 -15.02 4.99 19.36
N LEU A 349 -14.08 4.11 19.68
CA LEU A 349 -14.25 3.10 20.73
C LEU A 349 -14.47 3.75 22.10
N TRP A 350 -15.67 4.26 22.35
CA TRP A 350 -16.22 4.53 23.67
C TRP A 350 -17.39 3.57 23.78
N LYS A 351 -17.07 2.28 23.92
CA LYS A 351 -18.07 1.25 24.26
C LYS A 351 -18.67 1.46 25.66
N ASN A 352 -18.21 2.48 26.40
CA ASN A 352 -18.44 2.66 27.81
C ASN A 352 -19.05 4.05 28.10
N CYS A 353 -20.05 4.07 28.98
CA CYS A 353 -20.73 5.28 29.43
C CYS A 353 -19.89 5.99 30.50
N MET A 354 -19.75 7.32 30.40
CA MET A 354 -19.01 8.14 31.39
C MET A 354 -20.01 8.95 32.21
N GLU A 355 -20.02 8.80 33.54
CA GLU A 355 -20.84 9.62 34.44
C GLU A 355 -19.97 10.53 35.29
N TYR A 356 -20.47 11.73 35.58
CA TYR A 356 -19.80 12.71 36.43
C TYR A 356 -20.83 13.53 37.19
N GLU A 357 -20.44 14.02 38.37
CA GLU A 357 -21.32 14.77 39.26
C GLU A 357 -20.93 16.26 39.26
N VAL A 358 -21.92 17.13 39.17
CA VAL A 358 -21.71 18.59 39.17
C VAL A 358 -22.54 19.23 40.27
N LYS A 359 -21.91 20.13 41.04
CA LYS A 359 -22.60 20.96 42.02
C LYS A 359 -23.31 22.12 41.31
N ARG A 360 -24.64 22.17 41.40
CA ARG A 360 -25.43 23.31 40.91
C ARG A 360 -25.24 24.54 41.81
N LYS A 361 -25.66 25.70 41.30
CA LYS A 361 -25.60 26.99 42.02
C LYS A 361 -26.39 27.00 43.33
N ASP A 362 -27.38 26.10 43.47
CA ASP A 362 -28.17 25.87 44.69
C ASP A 362 -27.47 24.93 45.69
N GLY A 363 -26.23 24.50 45.40
CA GLY A 363 -25.45 23.60 46.24
C GLY A 363 -25.77 22.11 46.07
N LYS A 364 -26.78 21.73 45.27
CA LYS A 364 -27.15 20.33 45.07
C LYS A 364 -26.24 19.65 44.05
N MET A 365 -25.85 18.40 44.35
CA MET A 365 -25.06 17.56 43.46
C MET A 365 -25.96 16.83 42.47
N ILE A 366 -25.62 16.87 41.18
CA ILE A 366 -26.41 16.22 40.12
C ILE A 366 -25.51 15.45 39.17
N TRP A 367 -25.94 14.23 38.88
CA TRP A 367 -25.27 13.33 37.95
C TRP A 367 -25.61 13.65 36.51
N TYR A 368 -24.58 13.68 35.68
CA TYR A 368 -24.65 13.71 34.24
C TYR A 368 -23.95 12.48 33.67
N LYS A 369 -24.41 12.02 32.51
CA LYS A 369 -23.77 10.97 31.73
C LYS A 369 -23.51 11.43 30.31
N LEU A 370 -22.37 10.99 29.77
CA LEU A 370 -22.08 11.00 28.35
C LEU A 370 -22.34 9.59 27.82
N VAL A 371 -23.22 9.50 26.83
CA VAL A 371 -23.60 8.25 26.17
C VAL A 371 -22.96 8.23 24.79
N GLY A 372 -22.00 7.34 24.59
CA GLY A 372 -21.30 7.17 23.31
C GLY A 372 -20.58 8.47 22.86
N HIS A 373 -20.98 9.00 21.70
CA HIS A 373 -20.35 10.18 21.06
C HIS A 373 -20.97 11.53 21.43
N SER A 374 -21.98 11.57 22.30
CA SER A 374 -22.63 12.83 22.66
C SER A 374 -21.71 13.68 23.55
N VAL A 375 -21.28 14.84 23.04
CA VAL A 375 -20.66 15.90 23.86
C VAL A 375 -21.68 16.68 24.68
N VAL A 376 -22.98 16.38 24.51
CA VAL A 376 -24.07 16.98 25.29
C VAL A 376 -24.31 16.12 26.52
N PRO A 377 -24.13 16.66 27.74
CA PRO A 377 -24.41 15.97 28.98
C PRO A 377 -25.89 15.63 29.11
N VAL A 378 -26.22 14.37 29.38
CA VAL A 378 -27.58 13.94 29.69
C VAL A 378 -27.69 13.78 31.20
N GLN A 379 -28.70 14.38 31.83
CA GLN A 379 -28.89 14.23 33.28
C GLN A 379 -29.22 12.76 33.62
N GLY A 380 -28.52 12.18 34.60
CA GLY A 380 -28.67 10.79 35.05
C GLY A 380 -27.37 9.98 35.06
N ARG A 381 -27.48 8.72 35.49
CA ARG A 381 -26.36 7.78 35.68
C ARG A 381 -26.24 6.73 34.59
N CYS A 382 -25.05 6.15 34.46
CA CYS A 382 -24.78 4.99 33.60
C CYS A 382 -25.37 3.70 34.21
N SER A 383 -25.77 2.74 33.37
CA SER A 383 -26.30 1.44 33.83
C SER A 383 -25.23 0.63 34.58
N LYS A 384 -25.62 -0.11 35.62
CA LYS A 384 -24.72 -1.01 36.37
C LYS A 384 -24.19 -2.21 35.56
N GLN A 385 -24.79 -2.50 34.39
CA GLN A 385 -24.45 -3.65 33.53
C GLN A 385 -23.41 -3.32 32.45
N THR A 386 -23.05 -2.04 32.30
CA THR A 386 -22.05 -1.56 31.34
C THR A 386 -20.71 -1.29 32.05
N ALA A 387 -19.59 -1.73 31.46
CA ALA A 387 -18.26 -1.37 31.93
C ALA A 387 -18.11 0.17 32.02
N ARG A 388 -17.55 0.66 33.13
CA ARG A 388 -17.26 2.08 33.37
C ARG A 388 -15.83 2.38 32.95
N LEU A 389 -15.62 3.47 32.23
CA LEU A 389 -14.28 3.96 31.93
C LEU A 389 -13.98 5.12 32.88
N HIS A 390 -12.89 5.03 33.63
CA HIS A 390 -12.29 6.19 34.30
C HIS A 390 -11.25 6.89 33.40
N ASP A 391 -10.98 6.34 32.21
CA ASP A 391 -9.89 6.76 31.32
C ASP A 391 -10.33 7.80 30.29
N GLY A 392 -10.52 9.04 30.74
CA GLY A 392 -10.65 10.21 29.86
C GLY A 392 -9.50 11.17 30.11
N VAL A 393 -8.76 11.53 29.05
CA VAL A 393 -7.80 12.65 29.10
C VAL A 393 -8.54 13.93 28.73
N VAL A 394 -8.70 14.84 29.69
CA VAL A 394 -9.22 16.19 29.48
C VAL A 394 -8.11 17.05 28.87
N VAL A 395 -8.27 17.44 27.61
CA VAL A 395 -7.32 18.34 26.94
C VAL A 395 -7.67 19.78 27.27
N VAL A 396 -6.71 20.51 27.82
CA VAL A 396 -6.87 21.86 28.33
C VAL A 396 -5.91 22.80 27.60
N PRO A 397 -6.40 23.87 26.97
CA PRO A 397 -5.55 24.74 26.17
C PRO A 397 -4.59 25.61 26.98
N ASP A 398 -4.98 26.02 28.19
CA ASP A 398 -4.19 26.92 29.03
C ASP A 398 -4.49 26.78 30.54
N SER A 399 -3.63 27.38 31.36
CA SER A 399 -3.74 27.39 32.82
C SER A 399 -5.02 28.04 33.37
N THR A 400 -5.75 28.85 32.58
CA THR A 400 -7.04 29.44 32.98
C THR A 400 -8.18 28.45 32.75
N ALA A 401 -8.14 27.72 31.63
CA ALA A 401 -9.05 26.62 31.35
C ALA A 401 -8.84 25.45 32.32
N ALA A 402 -7.61 25.23 32.78
CA ALA A 402 -7.28 24.21 33.78
C ALA A 402 -8.00 24.40 35.12
N LYS A 403 -8.11 25.67 35.56
CA LYS A 403 -8.85 26.00 36.80
C LYS A 403 -10.35 25.69 36.70
N LYS A 404 -10.88 25.49 35.49
CA LYS A 404 -12.28 25.13 35.24
C LYS A 404 -12.47 23.61 35.13
N VAL A 405 -11.40 22.82 35.15
CA VAL A 405 -11.48 21.36 35.12
C VAL A 405 -12.03 20.88 36.47
N PRO A 406 -13.09 20.04 36.45
CA PRO A 406 -13.70 19.52 37.67
C PRO A 406 -12.70 18.76 38.55
N ALA A 407 -12.92 18.82 39.86
CA ALA A 407 -12.05 18.19 40.85
C ALA A 407 -12.34 16.71 41.07
N ILE A 408 -11.90 15.89 40.12
CA ILE A 408 -12.17 14.45 40.10
C ILE A 408 -10.84 13.70 40.23
N ASP A 409 -10.67 12.91 41.30
CA ASP A 409 -9.49 12.05 41.45
C ASP A 409 -9.51 10.91 40.40
N GLY A 410 -8.33 10.54 39.88
CA GLY A 410 -8.15 9.64 38.75
C GLY A 410 -8.28 10.31 37.37
N LEU A 411 -8.70 11.58 37.32
CA LEU A 411 -8.83 12.33 36.06
C LEU A 411 -7.45 12.62 35.46
N LEU A 412 -7.30 12.34 34.17
CA LEU A 412 -6.14 12.73 33.39
C LEU A 412 -6.41 14.09 32.72
N GLU A 413 -5.49 15.05 32.85
CA GLU A 413 -5.54 16.37 32.23
C GLU A 413 -4.29 16.57 31.37
N TYR A 414 -4.46 16.69 30.05
CA TYR A 414 -3.37 17.09 29.17
C TYR A 414 -3.40 18.61 28.98
N ARG A 415 -2.34 19.28 29.39
CA ARG A 415 -2.18 20.73 29.32
C ARG A 415 -1.42 21.11 28.05
N GLU A 416 -2.11 21.68 27.07
CA GLU A 416 -1.51 22.11 25.80
C GLU A 416 -0.48 23.23 26.02
N ASP A 417 -0.71 24.14 26.98
CA ASP A 417 0.23 25.20 27.36
C ASP A 417 1.55 24.67 27.91
N LYS A 418 1.51 23.51 28.57
CA LYS A 418 2.69 22.86 29.17
C LYS A 418 3.20 21.68 28.37
N GLN A 419 2.45 21.22 27.37
CA GLN A 419 2.67 19.96 26.65
C GLN A 419 2.85 18.77 27.62
N GLN A 420 2.10 18.75 28.72
CA GLN A 420 2.29 17.79 29.82
C GLN A 420 0.98 17.16 30.24
N LEU A 421 1.03 15.86 30.56
CA LEU A 421 -0.08 15.11 31.11
C LEU A 421 -0.03 15.15 32.64
N PHE A 422 -1.16 15.42 33.27
CA PHE A 422 -1.34 15.45 34.70
C PHE A 422 -2.38 14.39 35.10
N VAL A 423 -2.19 13.75 36.24
CA VAL A 423 -3.18 12.90 36.89
C VAL A 423 -3.59 13.55 38.20
N ARG A 424 -4.89 13.67 38.44
CA ARG A 424 -5.38 14.14 39.72
C ARG A 424 -5.38 13.00 40.74
N SER A 425 -4.67 13.16 41.83
CA SER A 425 -4.65 12.20 42.95
C SER A 425 -4.63 12.98 44.25
N ASN A 426 -5.39 12.54 45.25
CA ASN A 426 -5.50 13.20 46.56
C ASN A 426 -5.75 14.71 46.45
N LYS A 427 -6.68 15.12 45.57
CA LYS A 427 -7.03 16.54 45.32
C LYS A 427 -5.91 17.39 44.72
N THR A 428 -4.74 16.85 44.38
CA THR A 428 -3.64 17.55 43.72
C THR A 428 -3.45 17.06 42.29
N TRP A 429 -3.02 17.97 41.42
CA TRP A 429 -2.60 17.62 40.07
C TRP A 429 -1.14 17.22 40.08
N ASN A 430 -0.85 15.97 39.73
CA ASN A 430 0.50 15.42 39.66
C ASN A 430 0.88 15.25 38.19
N ALA A 431 2.02 15.81 37.76
CA ALA A 431 2.50 15.57 36.40
C ALA A 431 2.86 14.08 36.26
N VAL A 432 2.35 13.42 35.22
CA VAL A 432 2.57 11.99 34.97
C VAL A 432 4.00 11.72 34.52
N ALA A 433 4.73 12.75 34.08
CA ALA A 433 6.18 12.71 33.89
C ALA A 433 6.76 14.14 33.88
N GLN A 434 7.84 14.39 34.65
CA GLN A 434 8.61 15.62 34.49
C GLN A 434 9.49 15.49 33.24
N LYS A 435 9.64 16.58 32.47
CA LYS A 435 10.55 16.62 31.32
C LYS A 435 11.97 16.17 31.69
N ASN A 436 12.38 16.37 32.95
CA ASN A 436 13.68 15.96 33.47
C ASN A 436 13.82 14.44 33.62
N ASP A 437 12.78 13.74 34.07
CA ASP A 437 12.80 12.28 34.21
C ASP A 437 12.81 11.62 32.83
N ILE A 438 11.99 12.14 31.90
CA ILE A 438 12.02 11.73 30.48
C ILE A 438 13.38 12.07 29.87
N LEU A 439 13.99 13.21 30.21
CA LEU A 439 15.31 13.58 29.70
C LEU A 439 16.38 12.63 30.24
N GLN A 440 16.32 12.23 31.51
CA GLN A 440 17.26 11.25 32.08
C GLN A 440 17.09 9.87 31.43
N GLU A 441 15.86 9.41 31.23
CA GLU A 441 15.59 8.16 30.51
C GLU A 441 15.99 8.26 29.03
N ALA A 442 15.75 9.39 28.38
CA ALA A 442 16.16 9.64 27.00
C ALA A 442 17.68 9.72 26.85
N LEU A 443 18.39 10.29 27.83
CA LEU A 443 19.86 10.31 27.88
C LEU A 443 20.42 8.91 28.12
N ALA A 444 19.80 8.13 29.01
CA ALA A 444 20.14 6.73 29.23
C ALA A 444 19.88 5.87 27.97
N LEU A 445 18.79 6.14 27.26
CA LEU A 445 18.45 5.47 26.01
C LEU A 445 19.39 5.89 24.88
N ASP A 446 19.79 7.16 24.79
CA ASP A 446 20.77 7.65 23.81
C ASP A 446 22.16 7.05 24.04
N SER A 447 22.57 6.89 25.30
CA SER A 447 23.81 6.16 25.65
C SER A 447 23.75 4.71 25.18
N LYS A 448 22.66 3.99 25.49
CA LYS A 448 22.47 2.61 25.01
C LYS A 448 22.40 2.53 23.49
N LEU A 449 21.80 3.53 22.83
CA LEU A 449 21.72 3.60 21.37
C LEU A 449 23.11 3.83 20.75
N LYS A 450 23.99 4.61 21.39
CA LYS A 450 25.39 4.77 20.97
C LYS A 450 26.17 3.47 21.08
N ASP A 451 25.99 2.73 22.18
CA ASP A 451 26.62 1.41 22.35
C ASP A 451 26.13 0.42 21.29
N ILE A 452 24.83 0.37 21.04
CA ILE A 452 24.22 -0.46 20.00
C ILE A 452 24.74 -0.05 18.62
N LYS A 453 24.82 1.24 18.30
CA LYS A 453 25.40 1.74 17.04
C LYS A 453 26.86 1.33 16.88
N GLN A 454 27.65 1.35 17.95
CA GLN A 454 29.04 0.92 17.93
C GLN A 454 29.15 -0.59 17.70
N ILE A 455 28.28 -1.39 18.33
CA ILE A 455 28.18 -2.83 18.08
C ILE A 455 27.80 -3.09 16.62
N PHE A 456 26.78 -2.41 16.09
CA PHE A 456 26.39 -2.53 14.68
C PHE A 456 27.50 -2.09 13.74
N SER A 457 28.25 -1.02 14.05
CA SER A 457 29.40 -0.59 13.25
C SER A 457 30.49 -1.65 13.23
N LYS A 458 30.86 -2.22 14.39
CA LYS A 458 31.83 -3.32 14.48
C LYS A 458 31.36 -4.57 13.74
N GLN A 459 30.08 -4.95 13.88
CA GLN A 459 29.50 -6.08 13.17
C GLN A 459 29.45 -5.84 11.66
N ASN A 460 29.08 -4.64 11.22
CA ASN A 460 29.04 -4.28 9.81
C ASN A 460 30.45 -4.26 9.20
N GLN A 461 31.45 -3.75 9.92
CA GLN A 461 32.85 -3.80 9.49
C GLN A 461 33.37 -5.25 9.41
N THR A 462 33.02 -6.09 10.37
CA THR A 462 33.34 -7.53 10.35
C THR A 462 32.65 -8.25 9.18
N MET A 463 31.39 -7.91 8.92
CA MET A 463 30.60 -8.47 7.82
C MET A 463 31.17 -8.02 6.48
N HIS A 464 31.52 -6.75 6.33
CA HIS A 464 32.14 -6.20 5.13
C HIS A 464 33.51 -6.85 4.87
N LEU A 465 34.32 -7.10 5.90
CA LEU A 465 35.58 -7.84 5.75
C LEU A 465 35.33 -9.28 5.27
N LYS A 466 34.31 -9.96 5.82
CA LYS A 466 33.90 -11.29 5.34
C LYS A 466 33.32 -11.26 3.92
N LEU A 467 32.58 -10.21 3.56
CA LEU A 467 32.00 -10.04 2.24
C LEU A 467 33.11 -9.83 1.21
N VAL A 468 34.10 -8.98 1.49
CA VAL A 468 35.26 -8.76 0.63
C VAL A 468 36.10 -10.04 0.47
N ASP A 469 36.26 -10.85 1.53
CA ASP A 469 36.92 -12.16 1.43
C ASP A 469 36.13 -13.14 0.55
N LEU A 470 34.80 -13.16 0.69
CA LEU A 470 33.90 -13.97 -0.14
C LEU A 470 33.89 -13.48 -1.60
N GLU A 471 33.87 -12.18 -1.85
CA GLU A 471 33.93 -11.59 -3.19
C GLU A 471 35.26 -11.91 -3.87
N LYS A 472 36.39 -11.83 -3.15
CA LYS A 472 37.70 -12.27 -3.69
C LYS A 472 37.70 -13.75 -4.04
N LYS A 473 37.11 -14.60 -3.20
CA LYS A 473 36.95 -16.04 -3.48
C LYS A 473 36.01 -16.28 -4.67
N PHE A 474 34.93 -15.51 -4.79
CA PHE A 474 33.95 -15.63 -5.88
C PHE A 474 34.50 -15.13 -7.21
N ILE A 475 35.25 -14.02 -7.24
CA ILE A 475 35.94 -13.51 -8.44
C ILE A 475 36.96 -14.54 -8.95
N ASN A 476 37.70 -15.19 -8.05
CA ASN A 476 38.58 -16.32 -8.40
C ASN A 476 37.82 -17.54 -8.93
N PHE A 477 36.54 -17.71 -8.56
CA PHE A 477 35.68 -18.80 -9.01
C PHE A 477 35.00 -18.52 -10.36
N THR A 478 34.74 -17.25 -10.69
CA THR A 478 34.02 -16.84 -11.92
C THR A 478 34.90 -16.54 -13.13
N LEU A 479 36.23 -16.46 -12.96
CA LEU A 479 37.16 -16.40 -14.10
C LEU A 479 37.48 -17.83 -14.54
N GLU A 480 36.68 -18.37 -15.46
CA GLU A 480 37.01 -19.63 -16.13
C GLU A 480 38.36 -19.45 -16.84
N PRO A 481 39.39 -20.30 -16.57
CA PRO A 481 40.68 -20.17 -17.23
C PRO A 481 40.50 -20.15 -18.75
N ARG A 482 41.15 -19.22 -19.49
CA ARG A 482 41.01 -19.14 -20.97
C ARG A 482 41.28 -20.49 -21.65
N GLU A 483 42.14 -21.29 -21.04
CA GLU A 483 42.47 -22.65 -21.43
C GLU A 483 41.25 -23.60 -21.49
N CYS A 484 40.23 -23.39 -20.65
CA CYS A 484 38.97 -24.16 -20.67
C CYS A 484 38.11 -23.89 -21.91
N SER A 485 38.37 -22.77 -22.61
CA SER A 485 37.68 -22.40 -23.85
C SER A 485 38.49 -22.72 -25.13
N SER A 486 39.78 -23.09 -24.99
CA SER A 486 40.69 -23.35 -26.11
C SER A 486 41.58 -24.57 -25.82
N TYR A 487 41.13 -25.74 -26.26
CA TYR A 487 41.83 -27.01 -26.13
C TYR A 487 41.62 -27.88 -27.38
N THR A 488 42.50 -28.86 -27.59
CA THR A 488 42.37 -29.88 -28.63
C THR A 488 41.65 -31.11 -28.08
N LEU A 489 40.62 -31.59 -28.76
CA LEU A 489 39.87 -32.78 -28.35
C LEU A 489 40.63 -34.06 -28.77
N LEU A 490 40.76 -35.01 -27.84
CA LEU A 490 41.18 -36.38 -28.08
C LEU A 490 39.94 -37.27 -27.99
N ASP A 491 39.40 -37.71 -29.13
CA ASP A 491 38.14 -38.45 -29.22
C ASP A 491 38.23 -39.83 -29.89
N ASN A 492 39.41 -40.17 -30.43
CA ASN A 492 39.64 -41.48 -31.03
C ASN A 492 39.42 -42.62 -30.02
N LYS A 493 38.53 -43.56 -30.37
CA LYS A 493 38.20 -44.77 -29.59
C LYS A 493 39.42 -45.57 -29.14
N ASP A 494 40.48 -45.58 -29.93
CA ASP A 494 41.70 -46.31 -29.65
C ASP A 494 42.57 -45.70 -28.54
N ARG A 495 42.18 -44.52 -28.00
CA ARG A 495 42.78 -43.90 -26.82
C ARG A 495 42.14 -44.32 -25.49
N ASN A 496 41.04 -45.07 -25.51
CA ASN A 496 40.41 -45.55 -24.28
C ASN A 496 41.15 -46.78 -23.74
N ILE A 497 41.36 -46.87 -22.42
CA ILE A 497 42.02 -48.03 -21.80
C ILE A 497 41.25 -49.34 -21.94
N LYS A 498 39.95 -49.28 -22.26
CA LYS A 498 39.12 -50.46 -22.59
C LYS A 498 39.31 -50.91 -24.04
N TYR A 499 39.92 -50.10 -24.90
CA TYR A 499 40.21 -50.49 -26.27
C TYR A 499 41.32 -51.54 -26.28
N THR A 500 40.96 -52.73 -26.75
CA THR A 500 41.84 -53.89 -26.92
C THR A 500 41.91 -54.24 -28.41
N GLY A 501 43.02 -53.94 -29.09
CA GLY A 501 43.17 -54.24 -30.52
C GLY A 501 44.34 -53.50 -31.18
N GLY A 502 44.90 -54.09 -32.24
CA GLY A 502 45.91 -53.45 -33.09
C GLY A 502 47.24 -54.22 -33.30
N SER A 503 47.72 -54.29 -34.55
CA SER A 503 48.97 -54.98 -34.90
C SER A 503 50.22 -54.11 -34.68
N SER A 504 50.12 -52.78 -34.78
CA SER A 504 51.21 -51.81 -34.58
C SER A 504 51.02 -50.98 -33.30
N ASP A 505 52.12 -50.55 -32.67
CA ASP A 505 52.07 -49.65 -31.52
C ASP A 505 51.89 -48.20 -31.99
N LEU A 506 50.84 -47.54 -31.50
CA LEU A 506 50.71 -46.09 -31.63
C LEU A 506 51.36 -45.37 -30.46
N CYS A 507 51.85 -44.17 -30.73
CA CYS A 507 52.61 -43.39 -29.78
C CYS A 507 52.33 -41.90 -29.92
N ASP A 508 52.50 -41.17 -28.81
CA ASP A 508 52.37 -39.71 -28.79
C ASP A 508 53.73 -39.01 -28.87
N ARG A 509 54.75 -39.68 -29.45
CA ARG A 509 56.03 -39.04 -29.79
C ARG A 509 55.78 -38.15 -31.00
N GLY A 510 55.77 -36.84 -30.79
CA GLY A 510 55.42 -35.84 -31.80
C GLY A 510 54.08 -35.14 -31.56
N ILE A 511 53.31 -35.49 -30.51
CA ILE A 511 52.13 -34.68 -30.15
C ILE A 511 52.59 -33.26 -29.79
N SER A 512 51.96 -32.26 -30.38
CA SER A 512 52.31 -30.86 -30.14
C SER A 512 52.02 -30.48 -28.68
N SER A 513 52.84 -29.59 -28.13
CA SER A 513 52.63 -29.11 -26.75
C SER A 513 51.40 -28.21 -26.71
N GLY A 514 50.41 -28.56 -25.90
CA GLY A 514 49.13 -27.85 -25.88
C GLY A 514 48.17 -28.37 -24.81
N TRP A 515 47.01 -27.74 -24.69
CA TRP A 515 45.93 -28.19 -23.82
C TRP A 515 45.04 -29.18 -24.56
N TYR A 516 44.84 -30.35 -23.96
CA TYR A 516 44.05 -31.43 -24.52
C TYR A 516 42.93 -31.86 -23.59
N ARG A 517 41.78 -32.23 -24.14
CA ARG A 517 40.64 -32.80 -23.42
C ARG A 517 40.37 -34.21 -23.94
N PHE A 518 40.12 -35.16 -23.05
CA PHE A 518 39.52 -36.45 -23.44
C PHE A 518 38.01 -36.29 -23.59
N GLY A 519 37.45 -36.80 -24.68
CA GLY A 519 36.00 -36.86 -24.89
C GLY A 519 35.64 -37.93 -25.92
N GLY A 520 34.35 -38.02 -26.27
CA GLY A 520 33.88 -39.04 -27.21
C GLY A 520 34.25 -40.46 -26.76
N ASP A 521 34.67 -41.30 -27.70
CA ASP A 521 35.00 -42.70 -27.41
C ASP A 521 36.34 -42.88 -26.69
N ALA A 522 37.17 -41.83 -26.59
CA ALA A 522 38.47 -41.89 -25.92
C ALA A 522 38.36 -41.91 -24.38
N GLY A 523 37.18 -41.62 -23.83
CA GLY A 523 36.94 -41.47 -22.40
C GLY A 523 36.81 -40.01 -21.97
N THR A 524 36.63 -39.77 -20.66
CA THR A 524 36.37 -38.43 -20.10
C THR A 524 37.58 -37.85 -19.36
N GLN A 525 38.53 -38.68 -18.92
CA GLN A 525 39.71 -38.25 -18.17
C GLN A 525 40.86 -39.27 -18.23
N LEU A 526 42.07 -38.88 -17.81
CA LEU A 526 43.15 -39.84 -17.56
C LEU A 526 42.79 -40.78 -16.40
N PRO A 527 43.17 -42.06 -16.43
CA PRO A 527 43.01 -42.93 -15.26
C PRO A 527 43.92 -42.46 -14.12
N THR A 528 43.43 -42.48 -12.88
CA THR A 528 44.23 -42.14 -11.67
C THR A 528 44.87 -43.35 -11.02
N THR A 529 44.59 -44.54 -11.54
CA THR A 529 45.14 -45.82 -11.08
C THR A 529 46.04 -46.40 -12.16
N CYS A 530 47.15 -47.00 -11.75
CA CYS A 530 48.05 -47.71 -12.65
C CYS A 530 47.28 -48.71 -13.52
N VAL A 531 47.46 -48.61 -14.84
CA VAL A 531 46.86 -49.54 -15.80
C VAL A 531 47.89 -50.62 -16.13
N PRO A 532 47.73 -51.87 -15.65
CA PRO A 532 48.73 -52.90 -15.90
C PRO A 532 48.74 -53.30 -17.38
N ARG A 533 49.94 -53.61 -17.89
CA ARG A 533 50.06 -54.28 -19.19
C ARG A 533 49.54 -55.70 -19.05
N THR A 534 48.51 -56.06 -19.81
CA THR A 534 47.86 -57.37 -19.70
C THR A 534 48.59 -58.47 -20.47
N ASN A 535 49.23 -58.18 -21.61
CA ASN A 535 50.26 -58.98 -22.30
C ASN A 535 50.59 -58.35 -23.68
N SER A 536 51.53 -58.92 -24.46
CA SER A 536 51.91 -58.41 -25.79
C SER A 536 50.86 -58.56 -26.90
N ARG A 537 49.77 -59.29 -26.66
CA ARG A 537 48.66 -59.43 -27.62
C ARG A 537 47.42 -58.63 -27.22
N ASN A 538 47.40 -58.09 -26.00
CA ASN A 538 46.28 -57.34 -25.45
C ASN A 538 46.77 -55.97 -24.96
N ARG A 539 47.10 -55.12 -25.93
CA ARG A 539 47.52 -53.72 -25.71
C ARG A 539 46.27 -52.89 -25.42
N LYS A 540 46.29 -52.18 -24.28
CA LYS A 540 45.26 -51.19 -23.94
C LYS A 540 45.61 -49.87 -24.60
N CYS A 541 44.61 -49.14 -25.09
CA CYS A 541 44.82 -47.84 -25.73
C CYS A 541 45.82 -47.91 -26.93
N HIS A 542 45.87 -49.07 -27.59
CA HIS A 542 46.67 -49.30 -28.80
C HIS A 542 48.16 -48.91 -28.63
N THR A 543 48.68 -49.02 -27.41
CA THR A 543 50.06 -48.66 -27.06
C THR A 543 50.66 -49.71 -26.14
N ALA A 544 51.98 -49.76 -26.09
CA ALA A 544 52.66 -50.73 -25.24
C ALA A 544 52.92 -50.21 -23.81
N ALA A 545 52.95 -48.88 -23.60
CA ALA A 545 52.96 -48.23 -22.28
C ALA A 545 51.81 -47.23 -22.10
N VAL A 546 50.95 -47.48 -21.11
CA VAL A 546 49.70 -46.73 -20.91
C VAL A 546 49.91 -45.64 -19.87
N SER A 547 49.46 -44.42 -20.17
CA SER A 547 49.50 -43.31 -19.21
C SER A 547 48.47 -43.46 -18.09
N TRP A 548 48.82 -43.03 -16.88
CA TRP A 548 47.90 -42.73 -15.79
C TRP A 548 48.41 -41.54 -14.98
N LEU A 549 47.50 -40.82 -14.35
CA LEU A 549 47.80 -39.65 -13.54
C LEU A 549 48.19 -40.08 -12.12
N ASN A 550 49.40 -39.75 -11.69
CA ASN A 550 49.87 -40.04 -10.35
C ASN A 550 49.33 -39.01 -9.35
N GLY A 551 48.16 -39.31 -8.78
CA GLY A 551 47.43 -38.47 -7.83
C GLY A 551 45.99 -38.20 -8.26
N ALA A 552 45.25 -37.45 -7.44
CA ALA A 552 43.89 -37.04 -7.76
C ALA A 552 43.86 -35.89 -8.78
N HIS A 553 42.79 -35.86 -9.59
CA HIS A 553 42.47 -34.69 -10.39
C HIS A 553 42.18 -33.48 -9.48
N PRO A 554 42.53 -32.25 -9.90
CA PRO A 554 42.21 -31.03 -9.14
C PRO A 554 40.69 -30.84 -8.99
N SER A 555 40.27 -30.20 -7.91
CA SER A 555 38.97 -29.55 -7.84
C SER A 555 38.96 -28.26 -8.64
N ALA A 556 37.77 -27.72 -8.97
CA ALA A 556 37.64 -26.47 -9.71
C ALA A 556 38.33 -25.28 -9.01
N VAL A 557 38.41 -25.29 -7.68
CA VAL A 557 39.04 -24.23 -6.89
C VAL A 557 40.57 -24.31 -6.85
N ASP A 558 41.15 -25.47 -7.18
CA ASP A 558 42.61 -25.65 -7.16
C ASP A 558 43.30 -24.96 -8.36
N GLY A 559 42.52 -24.53 -9.37
CA GLY A 559 43.02 -23.89 -10.57
C GLY A 559 43.97 -24.79 -11.37
N LYS A 560 45.04 -24.20 -11.91
CA LYS A 560 46.06 -24.93 -12.67
C LYS A 560 47.06 -25.58 -11.74
N VAL A 561 46.99 -26.90 -11.63
CA VAL A 561 47.91 -27.68 -10.81
C VAL A 561 48.92 -28.45 -11.66
N ALA A 562 50.13 -28.64 -11.14
CA ALA A 562 51.08 -29.58 -11.70
C ALA A 562 50.77 -31.00 -11.21
N ARG A 563 50.81 -31.98 -12.12
CA ARG A 563 50.68 -33.41 -11.82
C ARG A 563 51.68 -34.19 -12.65
N THR A 564 52.08 -35.34 -12.14
CA THR A 564 52.94 -36.26 -12.87
C THR A 564 52.09 -37.33 -13.55
N VAL A 565 52.21 -37.47 -14.87
CA VAL A 565 51.72 -38.64 -15.59
C VAL A 565 52.79 -39.71 -15.59
N CYS A 566 52.41 -40.92 -15.18
CA CYS A 566 53.23 -42.11 -15.21
C CYS A 566 52.81 -43.00 -16.39
N PHE A 567 53.77 -43.65 -17.03
CA PHE A 567 53.54 -44.62 -18.09
C PHE A 567 53.93 -46.01 -17.58
N SER A 568 52.96 -46.92 -17.55
CA SER A 568 53.14 -48.26 -17.04
C SER A 568 53.73 -49.19 -18.09
N TRP A 569 54.74 -49.98 -17.72
CA TRP A 569 55.36 -50.97 -18.61
C TRP A 569 55.98 -52.13 -17.83
N ALA A 570 55.76 -53.37 -18.31
CA ALA A 570 56.36 -54.61 -17.80
C ALA A 570 56.36 -54.72 -16.26
N GLY A 571 55.21 -54.51 -15.63
CA GLY A 571 55.03 -54.60 -14.18
C GLY A 571 55.46 -53.36 -13.39
N ASN A 572 56.18 -52.40 -14.00
CA ASN A 572 56.48 -51.12 -13.37
C ASN A 572 55.41 -50.09 -13.74
N CYS A 573 54.67 -49.62 -12.73
CA CYS A 573 53.59 -48.66 -12.90
C CYS A 573 54.06 -47.26 -13.34
N CYS A 574 55.30 -46.86 -13.06
CA CYS A 574 55.81 -45.55 -13.45
C CYS A 574 57.20 -45.68 -14.09
N ARG A 575 57.31 -46.53 -15.12
CA ARG A 575 58.58 -46.77 -15.82
C ARG A 575 59.09 -45.50 -16.48
N TRP A 576 58.20 -44.74 -17.08
CA TRP A 576 58.46 -43.38 -17.54
C TRP A 576 57.48 -42.42 -16.88
N LYS A 577 57.86 -41.15 -16.78
CA LYS A 577 57.02 -40.11 -16.21
C LYS A 577 57.21 -38.79 -16.91
N LYS A 578 56.19 -37.93 -16.82
CA LYS A 578 56.22 -36.57 -17.34
C LYS A 578 55.31 -35.68 -16.52
N ASP A 579 55.81 -34.51 -16.14
CA ASP A 579 55.00 -33.51 -15.45
C ASP A 579 54.14 -32.73 -16.46
N ILE A 580 52.88 -32.56 -16.11
CA ILE A 580 51.87 -31.88 -16.91
C ILE A 580 51.10 -30.87 -16.04
N GLY A 581 50.49 -29.89 -16.70
CA GLY A 581 49.47 -29.06 -16.07
C GLY A 581 48.10 -29.72 -16.19
N VAL A 582 47.28 -29.65 -15.14
CA VAL A 582 45.89 -30.14 -15.15
C VAL A 582 44.99 -29.02 -14.64
N ILE A 583 43.88 -28.78 -15.33
CA ILE A 583 42.84 -27.83 -14.94
C ILE A 583 41.50 -28.56 -14.92
N ASN A 584 40.71 -28.33 -13.87
CA ASN A 584 39.31 -28.74 -13.80
C ASN A 584 38.43 -27.59 -14.27
N CYS A 585 37.78 -27.76 -15.42
CA CYS A 585 36.89 -26.77 -16.02
C CYS A 585 35.42 -26.96 -15.56
N GLY A 586 35.21 -27.62 -14.42
CA GLY A 586 33.89 -27.94 -13.85
C GLY A 586 33.29 -29.21 -14.43
N LEU A 587 33.08 -29.27 -15.75
CA LEU A 587 32.46 -30.42 -16.43
C LEU A 587 33.46 -31.42 -17.01
N PHE A 588 34.71 -31.02 -17.18
CA PHE A 588 35.76 -31.84 -17.78
C PHE A 588 37.15 -31.36 -17.33
N TYR A 589 38.14 -32.19 -17.57
CA TYR A 589 39.55 -31.87 -17.33
C TYR A 589 40.28 -31.59 -18.63
N ILE A 590 41.18 -30.62 -18.58
CA ILE A 590 42.17 -30.40 -19.63
C ILE A 590 43.57 -30.63 -19.09
N TYR A 591 44.42 -31.18 -19.96
CA TYR A 591 45.77 -31.61 -19.65
C TYR A 591 46.75 -30.91 -20.59
N LYS A 592 47.79 -30.29 -20.05
CA LYS A 592 48.86 -29.71 -20.86
C LYS A 592 49.82 -30.82 -21.28
N LEU A 593 49.48 -31.49 -22.37
CA LEU A 593 50.24 -32.61 -22.92
C LEU A 593 51.29 -32.11 -23.91
N GLY A 594 52.27 -32.96 -24.19
CA GLY A 594 53.24 -32.75 -25.25
C GLY A 594 54.02 -34.04 -25.50
N SER A 595 54.85 -34.03 -26.54
CA SER A 595 55.64 -35.19 -27.02
C SER A 595 56.15 -36.11 -25.91
N THR A 596 55.84 -37.40 -26.00
CA THR A 596 56.28 -38.40 -25.02
C THR A 596 57.79 -38.69 -25.14
N PRO A 597 58.48 -39.09 -24.05
CA PRO A 597 59.92 -39.37 -24.07
C PRO A 597 60.36 -40.41 -25.11
N VAL A 598 59.55 -41.45 -25.35
CA VAL A 598 59.81 -42.50 -26.34
C VAL A 598 58.52 -42.85 -27.10
N CYS A 599 58.65 -43.50 -28.26
CA CYS A 599 57.51 -43.84 -29.13
C CYS A 599 56.78 -45.14 -28.72
N SER A 600 56.90 -45.58 -27.47
CA SER A 600 56.09 -46.70 -26.96
C SER A 600 55.06 -46.24 -25.95
N LEU A 601 54.87 -44.92 -25.80
CA LEU A 601 54.04 -44.27 -24.80
C LEU A 601 52.88 -43.52 -25.46
N ARG A 602 51.69 -43.62 -24.89
CA ARG A 602 50.52 -42.85 -25.34
C ARG A 602 49.70 -42.35 -24.15
N TYR A 603 49.09 -41.17 -24.30
CA TYR A 603 48.09 -40.64 -23.37
C TYR A 603 46.73 -41.27 -23.65
N CYS A 604 46.13 -41.82 -22.60
CA CYS A 604 44.99 -42.72 -22.67
C CYS A 604 43.90 -42.33 -21.68
N GLY A 605 42.64 -42.34 -22.14
CA GLY A 605 41.49 -41.96 -21.33
C GLY A 605 40.70 -43.16 -20.79
N ILE A 606 39.81 -42.86 -19.85
CA ILE A 606 38.86 -43.80 -19.24
C ILE A 606 37.50 -43.12 -19.10
N ASP A 607 36.42 -43.89 -19.22
CA ASP A 607 35.08 -43.46 -18.82
C ASP A 607 34.90 -43.63 -17.30
N VAL A 608 34.44 -42.59 -16.61
CA VAL A 608 34.20 -42.57 -15.16
C VAL A 608 32.72 -42.44 -14.85
#